data_AF-A0A6P5RJB7-F1
#
_entry.id   AF-A0A6P5RJB7-F1
#
_cell.length_a   1.000
_cell.length_b   1.000
_cell.length_c   1.000
_cell.angle_alpha   90.00
_cell.angle_beta   90.00
_cell.angle_gamma   90.00
#
_symmetry.space_group_name_H-M   'P 1'
#
loop_
_entity.id
_entity.type
_entity.pdbx_description
1 polymer ?
#
loop_
_entity_poly.entity_id
_entity_poly.type
_entity_poly.pdbx_seq_one_letter_code
_entity_poly.pdbx_strand_id
1 'polypeptide(L)'
;MKGFKVFLMFAMLIASAITTLSAIPNEEESFFNEENNTDTNDETKNQFGKSTSLRSRFLASVTCDKNPKVCQAYGSAKPDCCNKKCVDRNTDTANCGKCGKKCNYAEICCE
;
A
#
# COMPACT_ATOMS: atom_id res chain seq x y z
N MET A 1 -29.95 -6.58 42.81
CA MET A 1 -31.02 -7.02 41.89
C MET A 1 -31.75 -5.89 41.14
N LYS A 2 -31.84 -4.65 41.67
CA LYS A 2 -32.42 -3.52 40.92
C LYS A 2 -31.54 -3.05 39.75
N GLY A 3 -30.22 -2.99 39.92
CA GLY A 3 -29.29 -2.58 38.86
C GLY A 3 -29.24 -3.53 37.65
N PHE A 4 -29.38 -4.83 37.87
CA PHE A 4 -29.45 -5.81 36.77
C PHE A 4 -30.69 -5.61 35.90
N LYS A 5 -31.85 -5.30 36.51
CA LYS A 5 -33.07 -4.94 35.77
C LYS A 5 -32.91 -3.66 34.94
N VAL A 6 -32.18 -2.67 35.45
CA VAL A 6 -31.88 -1.42 34.73
C VAL A 6 -30.95 -1.69 33.54
N PHE A 7 -29.92 -2.51 33.72
CA PHE A 7 -29.02 -2.91 32.63
C PHE A 7 -29.76 -3.65 31.50
N LEU A 8 -30.66 -4.58 31.84
CA LEU A 8 -31.47 -5.31 30.85
C LEU A 8 -32.44 -4.40 30.08
N MET A 9 -32.97 -3.35 30.73
CA MET A 9 -33.84 -2.36 30.07
C MET A 9 -33.05 -1.54 29.02
N PHE A 10 -31.82 -1.11 29.34
CA PHE A 10 -30.99 -0.38 28.37
C PHE A 10 -30.56 -1.26 27.19
N ALA A 11 -30.25 -2.55 27.44
CA ALA A 11 -29.87 -3.48 26.38
C ALA A 11 -30.99 -3.73 25.35
N MET A 12 -32.26 -3.79 25.78
CA MET A 12 -33.40 -3.95 24.86
C MET A 12 -33.70 -2.69 24.04
N LEU A 13 -33.33 -1.49 24.52
CA LEU A 13 -33.55 -0.23 23.79
C LEU A 13 -32.56 -0.02 22.63
N ILE A 14 -31.38 -0.65 22.68
CA ILE A 14 -30.36 -0.54 21.62
C ILE A 14 -30.69 -1.49 20.45
N ALA A 15 -31.60 -2.45 20.65
CA ALA A 15 -32.01 -3.43 19.64
C ALA A 15 -33.13 -2.93 18.70
N SER A 16 -33.71 -1.75 18.90
CA SER A 16 -34.82 -1.23 18.09
C SER A 16 -34.45 -0.11 17.11
N ALA A 17 -33.17 0.16 16.89
CA ALA A 17 -32.72 1.25 16.00
C ALA A 17 -32.01 0.77 14.71
N ILE A 18 -32.35 -0.41 14.18
CA ILE A 18 -31.90 -0.81 12.84
C ILE A 18 -33.05 -1.43 12.06
N THR A 19 -33.90 -0.58 11.49
CA THR A 19 -34.77 -0.91 10.35
C THR A 19 -34.59 0.14 9.26
N THR A 20 -33.68 -0.19 8.32
CA THR A 20 -33.66 0.09 6.86
C THR A 20 -34.09 1.47 6.33
N LEU A 21 -33.17 2.21 5.67
CA LEU A 21 -33.14 2.35 4.18
C LEU A 21 -31.91 3.17 3.63
N SER A 22 -31.25 2.57 2.63
CA SER A 22 -30.47 3.12 1.48
C SER A 22 -29.30 4.12 1.66
N ALA A 23 -28.05 3.68 1.36
CA ALA A 23 -27.26 4.04 0.15
C ALA A 23 -25.78 3.57 0.26
N ILE A 24 -25.27 2.95 -0.83
CA ILE A 24 -23.93 2.36 -1.15
C ILE A 24 -22.78 3.40 -1.08
N PRO A 25 -21.44 3.10 -1.02
CA PRO A 25 -20.68 1.83 -1.21
C PRO A 25 -19.77 1.47 0.00
N ASN A 26 -19.18 0.28 0.12
CA ASN A 26 -17.93 -0.14 -0.52
C ASN A 26 -17.73 -1.64 -0.25
N GLU A 27 -17.35 -2.35 -1.29
CA GLU A 27 -17.10 -3.78 -1.28
C GLU A 27 -15.78 -4.10 -0.56
N GLU A 28 -15.88 -4.77 0.57
CA GLU A 28 -14.77 -5.51 1.18
C GLU A 28 -15.30 -6.85 1.71
N GLU A 29 -15.64 -7.76 0.79
CA GLU A 29 -15.53 -9.19 1.09
C GLU A 29 -14.65 -9.87 0.05
N SER A 30 -13.48 -10.27 0.55
CA SER A 30 -12.59 -11.24 -0.05
C SER A 30 -13.35 -12.55 -0.27
N PHE A 31 -13.75 -12.81 -1.51
CA PHE A 31 -14.20 -14.13 -1.94
C PHE A 31 -13.14 -14.70 -2.89
N PHE A 32 -12.42 -15.72 -2.43
CA PHE A 32 -11.53 -16.52 -3.27
C PHE A 32 -12.36 -17.15 -4.39
N ASN A 33 -12.16 -16.69 -5.62
CA ASN A 33 -12.58 -17.43 -6.80
C ASN A 33 -11.33 -17.99 -7.47
N GLU A 34 -11.10 -19.27 -7.18
CA GLU A 34 -10.19 -20.13 -7.92
C GLU A 34 -11.03 -20.85 -8.98
N GLU A 35 -10.85 -20.50 -10.25
CA GLU A 35 -11.20 -21.41 -11.36
C GLU A 35 -10.29 -21.18 -12.58
N ASN A 36 -9.17 -21.90 -12.53
CA ASN A 36 -8.47 -22.63 -13.57
C ASN A 36 -8.77 -22.42 -15.08
N ASN A 37 -7.64 -22.16 -15.76
CA ASN A 37 -7.19 -22.63 -17.07
C ASN A 37 -7.67 -21.94 -18.36
N THR A 38 -6.75 -21.20 -18.98
CA THR A 38 -6.38 -21.50 -20.36
C THR A 38 -4.91 -21.15 -20.60
N ASP A 39 -4.19 -22.10 -21.19
CA ASP A 39 -2.76 -22.08 -21.51
C ASP A 39 -2.28 -20.76 -22.13
N THR A 40 -1.18 -20.22 -21.60
CA THR A 40 0.02 -19.88 -22.39
C THR A 40 1.15 -19.53 -21.43
N ASN A 41 2.22 -20.32 -21.48
CA ASN A 41 3.49 -19.99 -20.86
C ASN A 41 4.05 -18.72 -21.55
N ASP A 42 4.10 -17.59 -20.86
CA ASP A 42 4.93 -16.46 -21.29
C ASP A 42 5.58 -15.78 -20.08
N GLU A 43 6.79 -16.26 -19.76
CA GLU A 43 7.78 -15.40 -19.14
C GLU A 43 7.95 -14.18 -20.07
N THR A 44 7.66 -12.95 -19.65
CA THR A 44 8.50 -11.79 -19.94
C THR A 44 8.07 -10.53 -19.18
N LYS A 45 9.09 -9.96 -18.55
CA LYS A 45 9.15 -8.71 -17.79
C LYS A 45 8.53 -7.51 -18.52
N ASN A 46 7.85 -6.69 -17.73
CA ASN A 46 7.37 -5.33 -17.99
C ASN A 46 8.22 -4.55 -19.02
N GLN A 47 7.67 -4.39 -20.22
CA GLN A 47 8.21 -3.53 -21.28
C GLN A 47 7.73 -2.09 -21.08
N PHE A 48 8.60 -1.25 -20.53
CA PHE A 48 8.57 0.18 -20.81
C PHE A 48 9.67 0.49 -21.83
N GLY A 49 9.27 0.81 -23.06
CA GLY A 49 10.16 1.38 -24.09
C GLY A 49 10.06 0.68 -25.44
N LYS A 50 9.21 1.22 -26.32
CA LYS A 50 9.30 0.99 -27.76
C LYS A 50 10.58 1.63 -28.28
N SER A 51 11.62 0.83 -28.55
CA SER A 51 12.72 1.22 -29.42
C SER A 51 13.32 -0.02 -30.09
N THR A 52 13.05 -0.11 -31.39
CA THR A 52 13.68 -0.99 -32.34
C THR A 52 15.19 -0.82 -32.36
N SER A 53 15.91 -1.94 -32.42
CA SER A 53 17.25 -2.09 -32.99
C SER A 53 18.33 -1.13 -32.45
N LEU A 54 19.06 -1.59 -31.44
CA LEU A 54 20.52 -1.71 -31.46
C LEU A 54 20.94 -2.36 -30.13
N ARG A 55 21.84 -3.33 -30.21
CA ARG A 55 22.45 -4.07 -29.10
C ARG A 55 23.22 -3.10 -28.19
N SER A 56 22.51 -2.39 -27.31
CA SER A 56 23.11 -1.47 -26.36
C SER A 56 23.42 -2.22 -25.07
N ARG A 57 24.69 -2.57 -24.88
CA ARG A 57 25.27 -2.99 -23.59
C ARG A 57 25.29 -1.84 -22.56
N PHE A 58 24.28 -0.99 -22.58
CA PHE A 58 24.20 0.29 -21.89
C PHE A 58 22.84 0.48 -21.20
N LEU A 59 22.12 -0.59 -20.89
CA LEU A 59 21.14 -0.56 -19.80
C LEU A 59 21.92 -0.60 -18.48
N ALA A 60 22.74 0.42 -18.25
CA ALA A 60 23.22 0.70 -16.91
C ALA A 60 21.96 0.90 -16.08
N SER A 61 21.71 -0.02 -15.14
CA SER A 61 20.61 0.09 -14.18
C SER A 61 20.58 1.53 -13.66
N VAL A 62 19.59 2.30 -14.11
CA VAL A 62 19.47 3.72 -13.75
C VAL A 62 18.94 3.74 -12.33
N THR A 63 19.86 3.78 -11.37
CA THR A 63 19.55 3.83 -9.95
C THR A 63 19.16 5.26 -9.55
N CYS A 64 18.33 5.40 -8.53
CA CYS A 64 17.88 6.72 -8.07
C CYS A 64 19.03 7.64 -7.61
N ASP A 65 20.16 7.07 -7.13
CA ASP A 65 21.36 7.83 -6.78
C ASP A 65 21.92 8.64 -7.97
N LYS A 66 21.71 8.15 -9.21
CA LYS A 66 22.17 8.79 -10.44
C LYS A 66 21.06 9.57 -11.14
N ASN A 67 19.80 9.16 -10.96
CA ASN A 67 18.65 9.84 -11.53
C ASN A 67 17.49 9.89 -10.51
N PRO A 68 17.46 10.88 -9.60
CA PRO A 68 16.48 10.94 -8.50
C PRO A 68 15.03 10.98 -8.97
N LYS A 69 14.79 11.49 -10.18
CA LYS A 69 13.45 11.59 -10.78
C LYS A 69 12.77 10.22 -10.98
N VAL A 70 13.52 9.13 -10.97
CA VAL A 70 12.95 7.77 -11.00
C VAL A 70 12.01 7.51 -9.83
N CYS A 71 12.28 8.06 -8.65
CA CYS A 71 11.43 7.92 -7.47
C CYS A 71 10.20 8.83 -7.51
N GLN A 72 10.21 9.84 -8.37
CA GLN A 72 9.11 10.79 -8.56
C GLN A 72 8.30 10.49 -9.82
N ALA A 73 8.55 9.36 -10.49
CA ALA A 73 7.76 8.94 -11.64
C ALA A 73 6.28 8.82 -11.23
N TYR A 74 5.38 9.19 -12.15
CA TYR A 74 3.94 9.31 -11.88
C TYR A 74 3.38 8.01 -11.28
N GLY A 75 2.87 8.07 -10.05
CA GLY A 75 2.37 6.90 -9.29
C GLY A 75 3.32 6.30 -8.25
N SER A 76 4.53 6.84 -8.09
CA SER A 76 5.47 6.36 -7.07
C SER A 76 5.09 6.88 -5.69
N ALA A 77 4.68 5.98 -4.78
CA ALA A 77 4.39 6.33 -3.37
C ALA A 77 5.63 6.76 -2.56
N LYS A 78 6.83 6.70 -3.15
CA LYS A 78 8.12 6.77 -2.47
C LYS A 78 9.04 7.76 -3.18
N PRO A 79 9.02 9.06 -2.80
CA PRO A 79 9.68 10.13 -3.54
C PRO A 79 11.20 10.23 -3.29
N ASP A 80 11.68 9.67 -2.17
CA ASP A 80 13.05 9.82 -1.71
C ASP A 80 13.94 8.69 -2.20
N CYS A 81 15.22 8.99 -2.44
CA CYS A 81 16.20 7.98 -2.80
C CYS A 81 17.12 7.67 -1.60
N CYS A 82 17.15 6.41 -1.18
CA CYS A 82 18.10 5.90 -0.18
C CYS A 82 18.76 4.61 -0.68
N ASN A 83 20.08 4.60 -0.78
CA ASN A 83 20.87 3.42 -1.18
C ASN A 83 20.37 2.78 -2.48
N LYS A 84 20.18 3.56 -3.56
CA LYS A 84 19.67 3.13 -4.87
C LYS A 84 18.20 2.68 -4.87
N LYS A 85 17.48 2.81 -3.75
CA LYS A 85 16.07 2.43 -3.61
C LYS A 85 15.21 3.65 -3.35
N CYS A 86 14.01 3.64 -3.93
CA CYS A 86 13.00 4.64 -3.63
C CYS A 86 12.31 4.29 -2.33
N VAL A 87 12.29 5.23 -1.38
CA VAL A 87 11.64 5.13 -0.06
C VAL A 87 10.79 6.38 0.18
N ASP A 88 9.97 6.36 1.21
CA ASP A 88 9.28 7.54 1.72
C ASP A 88 9.82 7.80 3.12
N ARG A 89 10.56 8.91 3.28
CA ARG A 89 11.20 9.26 4.55
C ARG A 89 10.22 9.65 5.65
N ASN A 90 8.93 9.75 5.35
CA ASN A 90 7.88 10.02 6.33
C ASN A 90 7.24 8.74 6.87
N THR A 91 7.30 7.64 6.12
CA THR A 91 6.65 6.37 6.47
C THR A 91 7.60 5.20 6.66
N ASP A 92 8.84 5.31 6.19
CA ASP A 92 9.87 4.31 6.36
C ASP A 92 10.61 4.47 7.70
N THR A 93 10.30 3.58 8.64
CA THR A 93 10.87 3.52 10.01
C THR A 93 12.39 3.40 10.03
N ALA A 94 13.02 2.97 8.92
CA ALA A 94 14.47 2.88 8.78
C ALA A 94 15.11 4.12 8.15
N ASN A 95 14.32 5.05 7.60
CA ASN A 95 14.78 6.21 6.86
C ASN A 95 14.09 7.51 7.31
N CYS A 96 13.68 7.61 8.58
CA CYS A 96 12.89 8.71 9.11
C CYS A 96 13.57 10.07 9.00
N GLY A 97 13.07 10.90 8.09
CA GLY A 97 13.61 12.23 7.82
C GLY A 97 15.02 12.24 7.23
N LYS A 98 15.80 11.15 7.24
CA LYS A 98 17.11 10.99 6.55
C LYS A 98 17.37 9.50 6.32
N CYS A 99 18.13 9.16 5.27
CA CYS A 99 18.48 7.77 5.00
C CYS A 99 19.23 7.13 6.19
N GLY A 100 18.79 5.94 6.60
CA GLY A 100 19.37 5.18 7.71
C GLY A 100 19.01 5.68 9.12
N LYS A 101 18.22 6.76 9.25
CA LYS A 101 17.76 7.24 10.56
C LYS A 101 16.60 6.38 11.03
N LYS A 102 16.87 5.57 12.06
CA LYS A 102 15.86 4.79 12.77
C LYS A 102 15.30 5.57 13.94
N CYS A 103 14.03 5.30 14.24
CA CYS A 103 13.37 5.79 15.44
C CYS A 103 13.30 4.68 16.51
N ASN A 104 13.47 5.07 17.77
CA ASN A 104 13.50 4.12 18.89
C ASN A 104 12.12 3.85 19.51
N TYR A 105 11.10 4.57 19.03
CA TYR A 105 9.73 4.51 19.54
C TYR A 105 8.85 3.62 18.63
N ALA A 106 7.67 3.25 19.11
CA ALA A 106 6.70 2.44 18.37
C ALA A 106 5.95 3.21 17.26
N GLU A 107 6.31 4.47 17.03
CA GLU A 107 5.75 5.32 15.98
C GLU A 107 6.42 5.08 14.64
N ILE A 108 5.76 5.50 13.55
CA ILE A 108 6.27 5.34 12.19
C ILE A 108 7.56 6.15 12.00
N CYS A 109 7.57 7.41 12.44
CA CYS A 109 8.77 8.25 12.49
C CYS A 109 8.76 9.19 13.68
N CYS A 110 9.95 9.61 14.10
CA CYS A 110 10.18 10.52 15.21
C CYS A 110 9.74 11.93 14.78
N GLU A 111 8.83 12.54 15.51
CA GLU A 111 8.56 13.98 15.40
C GLU A 111 9.69 14.84 16.03
#